data_AF-A0A7W9E590-F1
#
_entry.id   AF-A0A7W9E590-F1
#
_cell.length_a   1.000
_cell.length_b   1.000
_cell.length_c   1.000
_cell.angle_alpha   90.00
_cell.angle_beta   90.00
_cell.angle_gamma   90.00
#
_symmetry.space_group_name_H-M   'P 1'
#
loop_
_entity.id
_entity.type
_entity.pdbx_description
1 polymer ?
#
loop_
_entity_poly.entity_id
_entity_poly.type
_entity_poly.pdbx_seq_one_letter_code
_entity_poly.pdbx_strand_id
1 'polypeptide(L)'
;MDAISELADVSPRTFFNYFETKDAAIIGLRYVEIGAEGLAAQCERVEENGIIETVVHLLIAVMGPPYTRATMREDRLEILRRHPHLMSAQLAQFTRLTAELTDAVQALLMRDPRFETDVVADRAASADLVLALCGGAVRAAVKEWAAAPESPRDSSTHELERRAIALATDLLERLR
;
A
#
# COMPACT_ATOMS: atom_id res chain seq x y z
N MET A 1 6.71 18.60 14.46
CA MET A 1 5.46 18.31 15.18
C MET A 1 4.85 19.61 15.58
N ASP A 2 5.51 20.39 16.44
CA ASP A 2 5.03 21.66 16.97
C ASP A 2 4.46 22.62 15.91
N ALA A 3 5.20 22.89 14.83
CA ALA A 3 4.70 23.76 13.75
C ALA A 3 3.46 23.19 13.03
N ILE A 4 3.34 21.86 12.88
CA ILE A 4 2.16 21.23 12.27
C ILE A 4 0.98 21.28 13.24
N SER A 5 1.23 21.05 14.52
CA SER A 5 0.24 21.11 15.60
C SER A 5 -0.33 22.53 15.76
N GLU A 6 0.54 23.54 15.72
CA GLU A 6 0.16 24.96 15.76
C GLU A 6 -0.68 25.36 14.55
N LEU A 7 -0.26 24.99 13.32
CA LEU A 7 -1.03 25.27 12.10
C LEU A 7 -2.38 24.55 12.06
N ALA A 8 -2.48 23.39 12.69
CA ALA A 8 -3.70 22.58 12.75
C ALA A 8 -4.58 22.89 13.98
N ASP A 9 -4.20 23.87 14.81
CA ASP A 9 -4.89 24.24 16.06
C ASP A 9 -5.14 23.04 17.00
N VAL A 10 -4.12 22.18 17.15
CA VAL A 10 -4.14 21.03 18.05
C VAL A 10 -2.89 20.98 18.92
N SER A 11 -2.98 20.31 20.08
CA SER A 11 -1.78 20.09 20.91
C SER A 11 -0.82 19.09 20.24
N PRO A 12 0.51 19.17 20.51
CA PRO A 12 1.45 18.14 20.08
C PRO A 12 1.10 16.74 20.57
N ARG A 13 0.49 16.62 21.76
CA ARG A 13 -0.04 15.36 22.30
C ARG A 13 -1.19 14.84 21.45
N THR A 14 -2.12 15.70 21.04
CA THR A 14 -3.21 15.34 20.12
C THR A 14 -2.63 14.87 18.80
N PHE A 15 -1.69 15.62 18.20
CA PHE A 15 -1.04 15.22 16.96
C PHE A 15 -0.38 13.84 17.07
N PHE A 16 0.40 13.60 18.14
CA PHE A 16 1.10 12.34 18.35
C PHE A 16 0.15 11.14 18.52
N ASN A 17 -1.03 11.35 19.12
CA ASN A 17 -2.04 10.30 19.22
C ASN A 17 -2.55 9.82 17.85
N TYR A 18 -2.46 10.66 16.81
CA TYR A 18 -2.87 10.29 15.45
C TYR A 18 -1.69 9.89 14.57
N PHE A 19 -0.52 10.49 14.78
CA PHE A 19 0.67 10.25 13.97
C PHE A 19 1.92 10.14 14.84
N GLU A 20 2.55 8.97 14.80
CA GLU A 20 3.79 8.69 15.55
C GLU A 20 4.94 9.63 15.14
N THR A 21 4.97 10.05 13.88
CA THR A 21 5.98 10.97 13.34
C THR A 21 5.39 11.99 12.38
N LYS A 22 6.12 13.09 12.15
CA LYS A 22 5.78 14.08 11.11
C LYS A 22 5.75 13.46 9.72
N ASP A 23 6.60 12.46 9.47
CA ASP A 23 6.70 11.78 8.18
C ASP A 23 5.46 10.92 7.93
N ALA A 24 4.98 10.22 8.96
CA ALA A 24 3.72 9.47 8.90
C ALA A 24 2.51 10.39 8.62
N ALA A 25 2.50 11.60 9.18
CA ALA A 25 1.45 12.58 8.91
C ALA A 25 1.48 13.14 7.48
N ILE A 26 2.67 13.32 6.91
CA ILE A 26 2.86 13.74 5.51
C ILE A 26 2.31 12.69 4.57
N ILE A 27 2.68 11.42 4.77
CA ILE A 27 2.22 10.32 3.91
C ILE A 27 0.73 10.06 4.12
N GLY A 28 0.21 10.36 5.32
CA GLY A 28 -1.22 10.26 5.61
C GLY A 28 -1.67 8.83 5.86
N LEU A 29 -0.74 7.97 6.28
CA LEU A 29 -1.05 6.61 6.68
C LEU A 29 -1.80 6.63 8.00
N ARG A 30 -3.11 6.47 7.87
CA ARG A 30 -3.91 5.90 8.94
C ARG A 30 -3.91 4.39 8.73
N TYR A 31 -3.93 3.66 9.83
CA TYR A 31 -4.41 2.28 9.84
C TYR A 31 -5.78 2.30 9.14
N VAL A 32 -5.85 1.78 7.91
CA VAL A 32 -7.13 1.58 7.26
C VAL A 32 -7.57 0.20 7.68
N GLU A 33 -8.50 0.14 8.63
CA GLU A 33 -9.25 -1.08 8.86
C GLU A 33 -10.01 -1.39 7.56
N ILE A 34 -9.65 -2.51 6.93
CA ILE A 34 -10.38 -3.00 5.76
C ILE A 34 -11.67 -3.62 6.32
N GLY A 35 -12.73 -2.82 6.41
CA GLY A 35 -14.05 -3.30 6.78
C GLY A 35 -14.55 -4.40 5.84
N ALA A 36 -15.53 -5.18 6.29
CA ALA A 36 -16.06 -6.33 5.54
C ALA A 36 -16.53 -5.99 4.12
N GLU A 37 -17.12 -4.80 3.91
CA GLU A 37 -17.55 -4.32 2.59
C GLU A 37 -16.36 -4.03 1.67
N GLY A 38 -15.30 -3.42 2.20
CA GLY A 38 -14.05 -3.19 1.45
C GLY A 38 -13.38 -4.50 1.05
N LEU A 39 -13.38 -5.49 1.94
CA LEU A 39 -12.84 -6.81 1.66
C LEU A 39 -13.67 -7.55 0.59
N ALA A 40 -15.00 -7.44 0.61
CA ALA A 40 -15.87 -8.03 -0.40
C ALA A 40 -15.59 -7.45 -1.80
N ALA A 41 -15.44 -6.12 -1.91
CA ALA A 41 -15.05 -5.48 -3.17
C ALA A 41 -13.67 -5.90 -3.67
N GLN A 42 -12.73 -6.24 -2.76
CA GLN A 42 -11.45 -6.83 -3.16
C GLN A 42 -11.59 -8.28 -3.62
N CYS A 43 -12.49 -9.07 -3.02
CA CYS A 43 -12.76 -10.44 -3.47
C CYS A 43 -13.27 -10.49 -4.91
N GLU A 44 -14.21 -9.62 -5.28
CA GLU A 44 -14.70 -9.49 -6.66
C GLU A 44 -13.54 -9.15 -7.62
N ARG A 45 -12.65 -8.25 -7.21
CA ARG A 45 -11.46 -7.86 -7.99
C ARG A 45 -10.46 -9.01 -8.16
N VAL A 46 -10.35 -9.95 -7.22
CA VAL A 46 -9.51 -11.15 -7.38
C VAL A 46 -10.01 -12.03 -8.52
N GLU A 47 -11.32 -12.20 -8.64
CA GLU A 47 -11.92 -13.03 -9.69
C GLU A 47 -11.67 -12.44 -11.09
N GLU A 48 -11.67 -11.11 -11.20
CA GLU A 48 -11.45 -10.39 -12.46
C GLU A 48 -9.97 -10.31 -12.84
N ASN A 49 -9.10 -9.95 -11.88
CA ASN A 49 -7.74 -9.49 -12.16
C ASN A 49 -6.63 -10.34 -11.51
N GLY A 50 -7.01 -11.27 -10.63
CA GLY A 50 -6.09 -12.12 -9.89
C GLY A 50 -5.53 -11.50 -8.61
N ILE A 51 -4.85 -12.36 -7.83
CA ILE A 51 -4.39 -12.03 -6.48
C ILE A 51 -3.33 -10.92 -6.44
N ILE A 52 -2.38 -10.92 -7.38
CA ILE A 52 -1.27 -9.94 -7.39
C ILE A 52 -1.81 -8.53 -7.61
N GLU A 53 -2.64 -8.36 -8.63
CA GLU A 53 -3.24 -7.06 -8.95
C GLU A 53 -4.08 -6.56 -7.78
N THR A 54 -4.91 -7.43 -7.19
CA THR A 54 -5.76 -7.06 -6.05
C THR A 54 -4.93 -6.65 -4.84
N VAL A 55 -3.86 -7.38 -4.51
CA VAL A 55 -3.01 -7.06 -3.37
C VAL A 55 -2.21 -5.77 -3.64
N VAL A 56 -1.69 -5.55 -4.84
CA VAL A 56 -1.03 -4.28 -5.19
C VAL A 56 -2.01 -3.11 -5.08
N HIS A 57 -3.22 -3.27 -5.60
CA HIS A 57 -4.28 -2.27 -5.48
C HIS A 57 -4.58 -1.95 -4.01
N LEU A 58 -4.75 -2.99 -3.19
CA LEU A 58 -5.00 -2.85 -1.76
C LEU A 58 -3.87 -2.09 -1.05
N LEU A 59 -2.61 -2.44 -1.32
CA LEU A 59 -1.45 -1.77 -0.76
C LEU A 59 -1.44 -0.27 -1.10
N ILE A 60 -1.71 0.08 -2.36
CA ILE A 60 -1.76 1.47 -2.84
C ILE A 60 -2.95 2.23 -2.23
N ALA A 61 -4.10 1.57 -2.11
CA ALA A 61 -5.29 2.15 -1.49
C ALA A 61 -5.07 2.46 -0.01
N VAL A 62 -4.44 1.57 0.75
CA VAL A 62 -4.14 1.78 2.19
C VAL A 62 -3.06 2.85 2.40
N MET A 63 -2.13 3.03 1.45
CA MET A 63 -1.15 4.13 1.49
C MET A 63 -1.78 5.51 1.22
N GLY A 64 -3.04 5.58 0.79
CA GLY A 64 -3.78 6.83 0.59
C GLY A 64 -4.90 7.02 1.61
N PRO A 65 -5.12 8.22 2.17
CA PRO A 65 -6.28 8.43 3.04
C PRO A 65 -7.59 8.31 2.24
N PRO A 66 -8.63 7.69 2.84
CA PRO A 66 -9.88 7.33 2.15
C PRO A 66 -10.67 8.52 1.58
N TYR A 67 -10.39 9.76 2.03
CA TYR A 67 -11.14 10.97 1.65
C TYR A 67 -10.23 12.17 1.43
N THR A 68 -9.25 12.07 0.53
CA THR A 68 -8.49 13.26 0.11
C THR A 68 -9.01 13.87 -1.18
N ARG A 69 -8.99 15.20 -1.24
CA ARG A 69 -9.07 15.94 -2.51
C ARG A 69 -7.92 15.46 -3.41
N ALA A 70 -8.18 15.28 -4.70
CA ALA A 70 -7.18 14.81 -5.68
C ALA A 70 -5.85 15.57 -5.58
N THR A 71 -5.91 16.88 -5.34
CA THR A 71 -4.75 17.76 -5.16
C THR A 71 -3.81 17.35 -4.02
N MET A 72 -4.34 16.82 -2.90
CA MET A 72 -3.50 16.36 -1.78
C MET A 72 -2.77 15.05 -2.09
N ARG A 73 -3.29 14.21 -2.99
CA ARG A 73 -2.61 12.98 -3.41
C ARG A 73 -1.40 13.33 -4.29
N GLU A 74 -1.56 14.27 -5.21
CA GLU A 74 -0.48 14.76 -6.07
C GLU A 74 0.65 15.44 -5.25
N ASP A 75 0.29 16.31 -4.31
CA ASP A 75 1.28 16.99 -3.47
C ASP A 75 2.11 15.99 -2.64
N ARG A 76 1.47 14.93 -2.12
CA ARG A 76 2.17 13.86 -1.40
C ARG A 76 3.08 13.05 -2.28
N LEU A 77 2.62 12.70 -3.48
CA LEU A 77 3.47 12.04 -4.46
C LEU A 77 4.69 12.90 -4.75
N GLU A 78 4.54 14.19 -5.02
CA GLU A 78 5.68 15.09 -5.25
C GLU A 78 6.64 15.15 -4.04
N ILE A 79 6.11 15.13 -2.81
CA ILE A 79 6.95 15.02 -1.60
C ILE A 79 7.72 13.70 -1.58
N LEU A 80 7.08 12.57 -1.90
CA LEU A 80 7.71 11.25 -1.99
C LEU A 80 8.78 11.21 -3.10
N ARG A 81 8.55 11.88 -4.22
CA ARG A 81 9.52 12.03 -5.32
C ARG A 81 10.78 12.76 -4.85
N ARG A 82 10.61 13.87 -4.12
CA ARG A 82 11.72 14.68 -3.57
C ARG A 82 12.40 14.01 -2.38
N HIS A 83 11.68 13.19 -1.64
CA HIS A 83 12.14 12.53 -0.43
C HIS A 83 11.85 11.02 -0.45
N PRO A 84 12.51 10.22 -1.31
CA PRO A 84 12.18 8.79 -1.48
C PRO A 84 12.41 7.93 -0.23
N HIS A 85 13.27 8.40 0.70
CA HIS A 85 13.51 7.74 1.98
C HIS A 85 12.25 7.66 2.86
N LEU A 86 11.32 8.60 2.70
CA LEU A 86 10.04 8.59 3.40
C LEU A 86 9.24 7.33 3.04
N MET A 87 9.26 6.89 1.78
CA MET A 87 8.60 5.65 1.35
C MET A 87 9.24 4.39 1.96
N SER A 88 10.57 4.38 2.10
CA SER A 88 11.29 3.22 2.64
C SER A 88 11.00 3.02 4.14
N ALA A 89 11.01 4.11 4.91
CA ALA A 89 10.63 4.08 6.32
C ALA A 89 9.16 3.69 6.49
N GLN A 90 8.32 4.15 5.57
CA GLN A 90 6.89 3.93 5.62
C GLN A 90 6.47 2.51 5.25
N LEU A 91 7.02 1.92 4.20
CA LEU A 91 6.77 0.51 3.85
C LEU A 91 7.31 -0.43 4.92
N ALA A 92 8.43 -0.10 5.57
CA ALA A 92 8.90 -0.87 6.72
C ALA A 92 7.93 -0.79 7.91
N GLN A 93 7.24 0.33 8.10
CA GLN A 93 6.13 0.44 9.06
C GLN A 93 4.92 -0.38 8.58
N PHE A 94 4.61 -0.34 7.30
CA PHE A 94 3.53 -1.10 6.65
C PHE A 94 3.71 -2.62 6.80
N THR A 95 4.94 -3.13 6.64
CA THR A 95 5.32 -4.53 6.91
C THR A 95 5.29 -4.88 8.40
N ARG A 96 5.23 -3.89 9.31
CA ARG A 96 5.00 -4.11 10.75
C ARG A 96 3.52 -4.05 11.14
N LEU A 97 2.65 -3.45 10.31
CA LEU A 97 1.18 -3.43 10.49
C LEU A 97 0.50 -4.72 9.99
N THR A 98 1.22 -5.84 10.03
CA THR A 98 1.02 -6.99 9.15
C THR A 98 -0.06 -7.96 9.58
N ALA A 99 -0.62 -7.90 10.78
CA ALA A 99 -1.67 -8.85 11.16
C ALA A 99 -2.94 -8.69 10.29
N GLU A 100 -3.51 -7.48 10.24
CA GLU A 100 -4.77 -7.23 9.51
C GLU A 100 -4.62 -7.37 8.00
N LEU A 101 -3.48 -6.95 7.44
CA LEU A 101 -3.21 -7.12 6.02
C LEU A 101 -2.99 -8.59 5.65
N THR A 102 -2.32 -9.35 6.51
CA THR A 102 -2.14 -10.79 6.29
C THR A 102 -3.48 -11.50 6.41
N ASP A 103 -4.33 -11.12 7.37
CA ASP A 103 -5.69 -11.67 7.50
C ASP A 103 -6.56 -11.33 6.28
N ALA A 104 -6.47 -10.10 5.76
CA ALA A 104 -7.16 -9.71 4.53
C ALA A 104 -6.67 -10.53 3.33
N VAL A 105 -5.35 -10.67 3.15
CA VAL A 105 -4.78 -11.49 2.07
C VAL A 105 -5.14 -12.96 2.24
N GLN A 106 -5.15 -13.51 3.45
CA GLN A 106 -5.63 -14.88 3.71
C GLN A 106 -7.10 -15.06 3.29
N ALA A 107 -7.95 -14.05 3.56
CA ALA A 107 -9.34 -14.08 3.11
C ALA A 107 -9.48 -14.02 1.59
N LEU A 108 -8.60 -13.27 0.91
CA LEU A 108 -8.52 -13.28 -0.56
C LEU A 108 -8.05 -14.63 -1.09
N LEU A 109 -7.03 -15.24 -0.48
CA LEU A 109 -6.54 -16.57 -0.87
C LEU A 109 -7.60 -17.66 -0.68
N MET A 110 -8.50 -17.54 0.31
CA MET A 110 -9.65 -18.46 0.47
C MET A 110 -10.63 -18.45 -0.71
N ARG A 111 -10.59 -17.43 -1.56
CA ARG A 111 -11.43 -17.33 -2.76
C ARG A 111 -10.75 -17.90 -4.01
N ASP A 112 -9.46 -18.15 -3.93
CA ASP A 112 -8.68 -18.66 -5.05
C ASP A 112 -8.60 -20.19 -4.98
N PRO A 113 -9.13 -20.92 -5.99
CA PRO A 113 -9.14 -22.39 -6.00
C PRO A 113 -7.75 -23.02 -5.84
N ARG A 114 -6.69 -22.29 -6.19
CA ARG A 114 -5.31 -22.78 -6.07
C ARG A 114 -4.86 -22.97 -4.61
N PHE A 115 -5.52 -22.31 -3.67
CA PHE A 115 -5.20 -22.33 -2.23
C PHE A 115 -6.33 -22.98 -1.40
N GLU A 116 -7.32 -23.60 -2.06
CA GLU A 116 -8.47 -24.23 -1.41
C GLU A 116 -8.05 -25.37 -0.47
N THR A 117 -7.04 -26.16 -0.87
CA THR A 117 -6.54 -27.32 -0.13
C THR A 117 -5.50 -26.99 0.94
N ASP A 118 -5.03 -25.75 1.01
CA ASP A 118 -3.99 -25.35 1.95
C ASP A 118 -4.52 -25.39 3.39
N VAL A 119 -3.73 -25.98 4.29
CA VAL A 119 -3.99 -25.84 5.73
C VAL A 119 -3.73 -24.40 6.16
N VAL A 120 -4.36 -23.98 7.27
CA VAL A 120 -4.31 -22.59 7.75
C VAL A 120 -2.89 -22.03 7.86
N ALA A 121 -1.94 -22.84 8.35
CA ALA A 121 -0.54 -22.42 8.46
C ALA A 121 0.13 -22.14 7.11
N ASP A 122 -0.13 -22.99 6.11
CA ASP A 122 0.42 -22.83 4.76
C ASP A 122 -0.21 -21.62 4.05
N ARG A 123 -1.50 -21.37 4.31
CA ARG A 123 -2.19 -20.18 3.78
C ARG A 123 -1.66 -18.89 4.39
N ALA A 124 -1.38 -18.86 5.69
CA ALA A 124 -0.77 -17.71 6.34
C ALA A 124 0.63 -17.43 5.76
N ALA A 125 1.45 -18.47 5.58
CA ALA A 125 2.75 -18.33 4.94
C ALA A 125 2.64 -17.85 3.49
N SER A 126 1.67 -18.37 2.72
CA SER A 126 1.38 -17.89 1.37
C SER A 126 0.94 -16.43 1.34
N ALA A 127 0.11 -16.00 2.29
CA ALA A 127 -0.31 -14.60 2.42
C ALA A 127 0.89 -13.68 2.72
N ASP A 128 1.76 -14.09 3.64
CA ASP A 128 3.00 -13.37 3.96
C ASP A 128 3.89 -13.21 2.72
N LEU A 129 4.07 -14.29 1.95
CA LEU A 129 4.89 -14.26 0.73
C LEU A 129 4.28 -13.36 -0.35
N VAL A 130 2.96 -13.43 -0.56
CA VAL A 130 2.24 -12.56 -1.51
C VAL A 130 2.38 -11.10 -1.09
N LEU A 131 2.21 -10.80 0.19
CA LEU A 131 2.34 -9.45 0.72
C LEU A 131 3.77 -8.92 0.58
N ALA A 132 4.78 -9.75 0.86
CA ALA A 132 6.19 -9.40 0.71
C ALA A 132 6.56 -9.12 -0.75
N LEU A 133 6.08 -9.95 -1.69
CA LEU A 133 6.27 -9.76 -3.12
C LEU A 133 5.63 -8.44 -3.59
N CYS A 134 4.35 -8.24 -3.31
CA CYS A 134 3.61 -7.07 -3.77
C CYS A 134 4.16 -5.78 -3.13
N GLY A 135 4.46 -5.79 -1.83
CA GLY A 135 5.09 -4.66 -1.14
C GLY A 135 6.49 -4.34 -1.68
N GLY A 136 7.27 -5.36 -2.02
CA GLY A 136 8.55 -5.21 -2.70
C GLY A 136 8.43 -4.59 -4.09
N ALA A 137 7.43 -5.01 -4.87
CA ALA A 137 7.17 -4.49 -6.21
C ALA A 137 6.69 -3.02 -6.18
N VAL A 138 5.80 -2.67 -5.25
CA VAL A 138 5.39 -1.27 -5.02
C VAL A 138 6.59 -0.41 -4.64
N ARG A 139 7.46 -0.88 -3.74
CA ARG A 139 8.70 -0.17 -3.36
C ARG A 139 9.59 0.11 -4.57
N ALA A 140 9.76 -0.88 -5.44
CA ALA A 140 10.57 -0.75 -6.65
C ALA A 140 9.93 0.23 -7.64
N ALA A 141 8.61 0.15 -7.87
CA ALA A 141 7.87 1.07 -8.72
C ALA A 141 7.99 2.53 -8.24
N VAL A 142 7.82 2.78 -6.93
CA VAL A 142 8.00 4.12 -6.35
C VAL A 142 9.42 4.64 -6.57
N LYS A 143 10.43 3.78 -6.41
CA LYS A 143 11.83 4.18 -6.59
C LYS A 143 12.13 4.55 -8.04
N GLU A 144 11.61 3.79 -9.00
CA GLU A 144 11.74 4.10 -10.43
C GLU A 144 11.02 5.40 -10.78
N TRP A 145 9.78 5.55 -10.31
CA TRP A 145 8.98 6.76 -10.49
C TRP A 145 9.67 7.99 -9.89
N ALA A 146 10.27 7.87 -8.71
CA ALA A 146 11.02 8.94 -8.08
C ALA A 146 12.27 9.37 -8.85
N ALA A 147 12.89 8.43 -9.57
CA ALA A 147 14.08 8.69 -10.38
C ALA A 147 13.76 9.21 -11.80
N ALA A 148 12.50 9.12 -12.25
CA ALA A 148 12.10 9.53 -13.58
C ALA A 148 12.05 11.07 -13.74
N PRO A 149 12.60 11.63 -14.83
CA PRO A 149 12.44 13.04 -15.16
C PRO A 149 11.01 13.31 -15.65
N GLU A 150 10.29 14.19 -14.92
CA GLU A 150 8.93 14.71 -15.20
C GLU A 150 7.88 13.70 -15.71
N SER A 151 7.20 13.01 -14.78
CA SER A 151 5.92 12.33 -15.09
C SER A 151 4.75 13.34 -15.02
N PRO A 152 3.74 13.25 -15.90
CA PRO A 152 2.51 14.03 -15.80
C PRO A 152 1.85 13.81 -14.42
N ARG A 153 1.45 14.91 -13.76
CA ARG A 153 0.88 14.86 -12.40
C ARG A 153 -0.38 13.98 -12.30
N ASP A 154 -1.19 13.98 -13.36
CA ASP A 154 -2.54 13.39 -13.40
C ASP A 154 -2.57 11.85 -13.61
N SER A 155 -1.46 11.22 -14.04
CA SER A 155 -1.40 9.77 -14.34
C SER A 155 -0.56 8.95 -13.35
N SER A 156 0.06 9.60 -12.37
CA SER A 156 1.11 9.04 -11.52
C SER A 156 0.71 7.81 -10.69
N THR A 157 -0.53 7.76 -10.17
CA THR A 157 -0.98 6.63 -9.32
C THR A 157 -1.26 5.38 -10.15
N HIS A 158 -2.03 5.51 -11.24
CA HIS A 158 -2.31 4.39 -12.13
C HIS A 158 -1.04 3.87 -12.83
N GLU A 159 -0.09 4.76 -13.13
CA GLU A 159 1.24 4.38 -13.63
C GLU A 159 2.03 3.56 -12.62
N LEU A 160 2.05 4.00 -11.36
CA LEU A 160 2.73 3.32 -10.26
C LEU A 160 2.12 1.95 -9.99
N GLU A 161 0.79 1.86 -9.92
CA GLU A 161 0.06 0.61 -9.75
C GLU A 161 0.34 -0.37 -10.88
N ARG A 162 0.17 0.06 -12.15
CA ARG A 162 0.48 -0.76 -13.32
C ARG A 162 1.94 -1.23 -13.31
N ARG A 163 2.87 -0.36 -12.92
CA ARG A 163 4.29 -0.70 -12.86
C ARG A 163 4.60 -1.71 -11.76
N ALA A 164 4.00 -1.56 -10.58
CA ALA A 164 4.15 -2.50 -9.49
C ALA A 164 3.60 -3.90 -9.85
N ILE A 165 2.43 -3.97 -10.49
CA ILE A 165 1.84 -5.21 -11.00
C ILE A 165 2.81 -5.88 -11.99
N ALA A 166 3.29 -5.14 -12.98
CA ALA A 166 4.24 -5.67 -13.97
C ALA A 166 5.52 -6.21 -13.32
N LEU A 167 6.10 -5.49 -12.34
CA LEU A 167 7.30 -5.94 -11.63
C LEU A 167 7.08 -7.26 -10.86
N ALA A 168 5.93 -7.42 -10.21
CA ALA A 168 5.61 -8.64 -9.47
C ALA A 168 5.36 -9.83 -10.41
N THR A 169 4.58 -9.63 -11.47
CA THR A 169 4.24 -10.69 -12.44
C THR A 169 5.46 -11.12 -13.25
N ASP A 170 6.25 -10.17 -13.79
CA ASP A 170 7.46 -10.46 -14.55
C ASP A 170 8.47 -11.25 -13.72
N LEU A 171 8.60 -10.94 -12.43
CA LEU A 171 9.51 -11.64 -11.53
C LEU A 171 9.06 -13.10 -11.32
N LEU A 172 7.76 -13.33 -11.11
CA LEU A 172 7.24 -14.69 -10.96
C LEU A 172 7.39 -15.51 -12.24
N GLU A 173 7.17 -14.91 -13.40
CA GLU A 173 7.35 -15.59 -14.69
C GLU A 173 8.81 -15.98 -14.93
N ARG A 174 9.76 -15.12 -14.57
CA ARG A 174 11.20 -15.40 -14.73
C ARG A 174 11.75 -16.46 -13.77
N LEU A 175 11.06 -16.71 -12.66
CA LEU A 175 11.47 -17.67 -11.63
C LEU A 175 10.82 -19.06 -11.81
N ARG A 176 9.90 -19.21 -12.78
CA ARG A 176 9.27 -20.48 -13.16
C ARG A 176 10.09 -21.20 -14.24
#